data_AF-A0A965DPZ1-F1
#
_entry.id   AF-A0A965DPZ1-F1
#
_cell.length_a   1.000
_cell.length_b   1.000
_cell.length_c   1.000
_cell.angle_alpha   90.00
_cell.angle_beta   90.00
_cell.angle_gamma   90.00
#
_symmetry.space_group_name_H-M   'P 1'
#
loop_
_entity.id
_entity.type
_entity.pdbx_description
1 polymer ?
#
loop_
_entity_poly.entity_id
_entity_poly.type
_entity_poly.pdbx_seq_one_letter_code
_entity_poly.pdbx_strand_id
1 'polypeptide(L)'
;MNVHLIRAADFSAHTFQAVFQIVSSFPGPVTYVPSETEVEINQAIEKEITSREAFELGLKPPPLSSIKMDHSLEHRSYSHRPPVEFPVKVQLATWDSLFDVCKSYRSVKKLPKEDLILLLTDTANEANWFVGMDQTMTHAFIHTADWHHYFEGLNERFPIAYEIAATVLRLSSLGSNATIQRLYHTEPRGCISDLCLHKKQIVLKMRTADICTDCMNFIATQDVDMRLVTQVVETFEGIRKHFLATERTNFLKQPSRLLVKGYTHQIIFQDYGNLPLQLNPKQRAIYCFFLNHPEGVRLVDLVDHRQEIGELYHRFSNQSTLDRIEESLDLLLDPLESNLNETLSRIKRIVEKTVGKRIAPVYQITGNRGEPYRIPLESNFIVFETEIHN
;
A
#
# COMPACT_ATOMS: atom_id res chain seq x y z
N MET A 1 3.26 20.74 7.05
CA MET A 1 1.80 20.58 7.13
C MET A 1 1.50 19.17 7.61
N ASN A 2 0.60 18.99 8.58
CA ASN A 2 0.23 17.64 9.02
C ASN A 2 -1.00 17.16 8.25
N VAL A 3 -0.98 15.88 7.88
CA VAL A 3 -2.11 15.20 7.24
C VAL A 3 -2.48 14.02 8.13
N HIS A 4 -3.62 14.11 8.81
CA HIS A 4 -4.12 13.05 9.67
C HIS A 4 -4.82 12.00 8.80
N LEU A 5 -4.23 10.82 8.72
CA LEU A 5 -4.81 9.66 8.04
C LEU A 5 -5.60 8.87 9.07
N ILE A 6 -6.92 8.86 8.95
CA ILE A 6 -7.81 8.21 9.90
C ILE A 6 -8.30 6.91 9.30
N ARG A 7 -8.00 5.79 9.97
CA ARG A 7 -8.55 4.48 9.62
C ARG A 7 -9.96 4.31 10.18
N ALA A 8 -10.94 4.06 9.32
CA ALA A 8 -12.26 3.57 9.75
C ALA A 8 -12.18 2.11 10.21
N ALA A 9 -13.12 1.70 11.07
CA ALA A 9 -13.14 0.33 11.61
C ALA A 9 -13.25 -0.74 10.52
N ASP A 10 -13.90 -0.43 9.40
CA ASP A 10 -14.11 -1.31 8.26
C ASP A 10 -12.89 -1.47 7.35
N PHE A 11 -11.85 -0.64 7.50
CA PHE A 11 -10.63 -0.74 6.71
C PHE A 11 -9.53 -1.52 7.46
N SER A 12 -8.90 -2.48 6.78
CA SER A 12 -7.86 -3.33 7.35
C SER A 12 -6.69 -2.53 7.95
N ALA A 13 -6.42 -2.70 9.25
CA ALA A 13 -5.27 -2.11 9.93
C ALA A 13 -3.92 -2.47 9.28
N HIS A 14 -3.82 -3.68 8.75
CA HIS A 14 -2.61 -4.11 8.04
C HIS A 14 -2.42 -3.34 6.72
N THR A 15 -3.47 -3.24 5.90
CA THR A 15 -3.40 -2.49 4.63
C THR A 15 -3.20 -1.00 4.90
N PHE A 16 -3.87 -0.44 5.92
CA PHE A 16 -3.67 0.93 6.38
C PHE A 16 -2.20 1.21 6.71
N GLN A 17 -1.55 0.34 7.50
CA GLN A 17 -0.14 0.52 7.85
C GLN A 17 0.76 0.46 6.61
N ALA A 18 0.48 -0.43 5.67
CA ALA A 18 1.24 -0.52 4.42
C ALA A 18 1.07 0.73 3.54
N VAL A 19 -0.14 1.30 3.47
CA VAL A 19 -0.41 2.56 2.78
C VAL A 19 0.35 3.71 3.44
N PHE A 20 0.25 3.83 4.77
CA PHE A 20 0.94 4.85 5.56
C PHE A 20 2.46 4.82 5.33
N GLN A 21 3.05 3.62 5.28
CA GLN A 21 4.47 3.44 4.99
C GLN A 21 4.86 3.94 3.59
N ILE A 22 4.02 3.68 2.57
CA ILE A 22 4.29 4.16 1.21
C ILE A 22 4.33 5.69 1.20
N VAL A 23 3.26 6.35 1.65
CA VAL A 23 3.18 7.82 1.58
C VAL A 23 4.23 8.51 2.46
N SER A 24 4.65 7.87 3.56
CA SER A 24 5.69 8.39 4.46
C SER A 24 7.12 8.10 3.99
N SER A 25 7.32 7.29 2.94
CA SER A 25 8.65 6.97 2.42
C SER A 25 9.26 8.07 1.54
N PHE A 26 8.45 9.07 1.15
CA PHE A 26 8.87 10.18 0.31
C PHE A 26 9.06 11.44 1.15
N PRO A 27 10.28 11.99 1.23
CA PRO A 27 10.59 13.13 2.08
C PRO A 27 9.95 14.43 1.57
N GLY A 28 9.57 15.32 2.47
CA GLY A 28 9.04 16.63 2.12
C GLY A 28 8.30 17.31 3.27
N PRO A 29 7.61 18.44 3.00
CA PRO A 29 6.94 19.24 4.04
C PRO A 29 5.63 18.64 4.56
N VAL A 30 5.12 17.58 3.93
CA VAL A 30 3.93 16.84 4.39
C VAL A 30 4.35 15.79 5.40
N THR A 31 3.79 15.89 6.60
CA THR A 31 3.94 14.88 7.66
C THR A 31 2.62 14.13 7.80
N TYR A 32 2.62 12.84 7.48
CA TYR A 32 1.45 11.99 7.68
C TYR A 32 1.37 11.53 9.14
N VAL A 33 0.22 11.71 9.76
CA VAL A 33 -0.06 11.32 11.15
C VAL A 33 -1.09 10.19 11.12
N PRO A 34 -0.71 8.93 11.39
CA PRO A 34 -1.64 7.82 11.37
C PRO A 34 -2.51 7.85 12.63
N SER A 35 -3.81 7.60 12.47
CA SER A 35 -4.75 7.47 13.57
C SER A 35 -5.88 6.49 13.25
N GLU A 36 -6.65 6.16 14.27
CA GLU A 36 -7.86 5.36 14.17
C GLU A 36 -9.02 6.16 14.76
N THR A 37 -10.20 6.06 14.14
CA THR A 37 -11.42 6.67 14.68
C THR A 37 -12.27 5.63 15.41
N GLU A 38 -12.73 6.00 16.59
CA GLU A 38 -13.77 5.26 17.32
C GLU A 38 -15.17 5.69 16.87
N VAL A 39 -15.28 6.79 16.11
CA VAL A 39 -16.56 7.26 15.56
C VAL A 39 -16.96 6.34 14.39
N GLU A 40 -18.08 5.64 14.57
CA GLU A 40 -18.68 4.82 13.53
C GLU A 40 -19.24 5.69 12.39
N ILE A 41 -19.21 5.14 11.17
CA ILE A 41 -19.86 5.76 10.02
C ILE A 41 -21.37 5.53 10.18
N ASN A 42 -22.03 6.50 10.80
CA ASN A 42 -23.46 6.44 11.05
C ASN A 42 -24.23 6.35 9.73
N GLN A 43 -25.39 5.67 9.76
CA GLN A 43 -26.36 5.64 8.66
C GLN A 43 -25.87 4.97 7.36
N ALA A 44 -24.81 4.16 7.41
CA ALA A 44 -24.48 3.29 6.29
C ALA A 44 -25.62 2.30 6.04
N ILE A 45 -26.12 2.26 4.81
CA ILE A 45 -27.18 1.34 4.37
C ILE A 45 -26.60 0.27 3.47
N GLU A 46 -27.06 -0.98 3.62
CA GLU A 46 -26.74 -2.03 2.66
C GLU A 46 -27.48 -1.74 1.34
N LYS A 47 -26.72 -1.64 0.25
CA LYS A 47 -27.24 -1.47 -1.10
C LYS A 47 -26.76 -2.61 -1.98
N GLU A 48 -27.70 -3.21 -2.70
CA GLU A 48 -27.39 -4.20 -3.72
C GLU A 48 -27.12 -3.51 -5.07
N ILE A 49 -25.99 -3.83 -5.70
CA ILE A 49 -25.63 -3.40 -7.03
C ILE A 49 -25.73 -4.61 -7.95
N THR A 50 -26.65 -4.53 -8.92
CA THR A 50 -27.06 -5.68 -9.74
C THR A 50 -26.20 -5.93 -10.97
N SER A 51 -25.36 -4.97 -11.38
CA SER A 51 -24.58 -5.09 -12.61
C SER A 51 -23.21 -4.43 -12.51
N ARG A 52 -22.27 -4.93 -13.32
CA ARG A 52 -20.92 -4.35 -13.49
C ARG A 52 -20.96 -2.89 -13.92
N GLU A 53 -21.86 -2.54 -14.82
CA GLU A 53 -21.97 -1.17 -15.33
C GLU A 53 -22.39 -0.19 -14.22
N ALA A 54 -23.36 -0.55 -13.39
CA ALA A 54 -23.76 0.27 -12.24
C ALA A 54 -22.67 0.39 -11.17
N PHE A 55 -21.82 -0.64 -11.04
CA PHE A 55 -20.70 -0.65 -10.11
C PHE A 55 -19.52 0.24 -10.57
N GLU A 56 -19.23 0.21 -11.87
CA GLU A 56 -18.10 0.94 -12.46
C GLU A 56 -18.43 2.39 -12.83
N LEU A 57 -19.69 2.82 -12.77
CA LEU A 57 -20.10 4.18 -13.14
C LEU A 57 -20.21 5.08 -11.89
N GLY A 58 -19.41 6.14 -11.84
CA GLY A 58 -19.63 7.26 -10.91
C GLY A 58 -20.86 8.07 -11.34
N LEU A 59 -21.65 8.60 -10.41
CA LEU A 59 -22.90 9.29 -10.79
C LEU A 59 -22.65 10.67 -11.44
N LYS A 60 -22.46 10.68 -12.78
CA LYS A 60 -23.09 11.50 -13.87
C LYS A 60 -22.23 11.54 -15.16
N PRO A 61 -22.77 11.13 -16.33
CA PRO A 61 -23.02 12.11 -17.42
C PRO A 61 -24.33 11.77 -18.21
N PRO A 62 -24.75 12.52 -19.26
CA PRO A 62 -26.02 12.29 -19.96
C PRO A 62 -25.99 10.99 -20.80
N PRO A 63 -27.15 10.47 -21.26
CA PRO A 63 -27.21 9.13 -21.82
C PRO A 63 -26.56 9.13 -23.21
N LEU A 64 -25.61 8.23 -23.46
CA LEU A 64 -25.31 7.79 -24.82
C LEU A 64 -24.70 6.37 -24.85
N SER A 65 -25.45 5.54 -25.58
CA SER A 65 -25.16 4.24 -26.19
C SER A 65 -23.85 3.51 -25.82
N SER A 66 -24.07 2.32 -25.27
CA SER A 66 -23.18 1.18 -25.10
C SER A 66 -22.24 0.88 -26.28
N ILE A 67 -20.95 0.84 -25.99
CA ILE A 67 -19.99 -0.03 -26.71
C ILE A 67 -19.57 -1.10 -25.72
N LYS A 68 -20.10 -2.31 -25.91
CA LYS A 68 -19.67 -3.50 -25.18
C LYS A 68 -18.28 -3.90 -25.68
N MET A 69 -17.24 -3.65 -24.87
CA MET A 69 -15.99 -4.39 -24.99
C MET A 69 -16.02 -5.55 -24.00
N ASP A 70 -16.35 -6.73 -24.54
CA ASP A 70 -16.16 -8.00 -23.86
C ASP A 70 -14.68 -8.35 -23.87
N HIS A 71 -14.05 -8.30 -22.70
CA HIS A 71 -12.81 -9.00 -22.44
C HIS A 71 -13.07 -10.02 -21.35
N SER A 72 -13.56 -11.18 -21.76
CA SER A 72 -13.49 -12.44 -21.02
C SER A 72 -12.02 -12.86 -20.92
N LEU A 73 -11.35 -12.34 -19.90
CA LEU A 73 -10.11 -12.92 -19.39
C LEU A 73 -10.41 -13.36 -17.96
N GLU A 74 -10.08 -14.61 -17.64
CA GLU A 74 -10.17 -15.15 -16.28
C GLU A 74 -9.40 -14.24 -15.32
N HIS A 75 -10.12 -13.37 -14.61
CA HIS A 75 -9.55 -12.46 -13.62
C HIS A 75 -9.04 -13.27 -12.42
N ARG A 76 -7.74 -13.56 -12.40
CA ARG A 76 -7.09 -14.14 -11.22
C ARG A 76 -6.72 -13.01 -10.27
N SER A 77 -7.60 -12.77 -9.29
CA SER A 77 -7.43 -11.73 -8.27
C SER A 77 -6.18 -11.98 -7.41
N TYR A 78 -5.35 -10.94 -7.28
CA TYR A 78 -4.17 -10.91 -6.42
C TYR A 78 -4.45 -10.24 -5.06
N SER A 79 -5.69 -9.79 -4.84
CA SER A 79 -6.13 -9.30 -3.54
C SER A 79 -6.53 -10.46 -2.64
N HIS A 80 -6.45 -10.21 -1.32
CA HIS A 80 -7.05 -11.10 -0.33
C HIS A 80 -8.58 -10.98 -0.33
N ARG A 81 -9.13 -9.96 -1.01
CA ARG A 81 -10.56 -9.76 -1.21
C ARG A 81 -11.09 -10.73 -2.28
N PRO A 82 -12.30 -11.28 -2.08
CA PRO A 82 -12.95 -12.11 -3.08
C PRO A 82 -13.21 -11.30 -4.35
N PRO A 83 -13.19 -11.92 -5.55
CA PRO A 83 -13.60 -11.25 -6.77
C PRO A 83 -15.00 -10.64 -6.63
N VAL A 84 -15.22 -9.49 -7.29
CA VAL A 84 -16.54 -8.85 -7.31
C VAL A 84 -17.48 -9.65 -8.23
N GLU A 85 -18.47 -10.31 -7.63
CA GLU A 85 -19.53 -11.02 -8.33
C GLU A 85 -20.85 -10.28 -8.17
N PHE A 86 -21.64 -10.20 -9.25
CA PHE A 86 -22.91 -9.47 -9.27
C PHE A 86 -24.10 -10.45 -9.15
N PRO A 87 -25.13 -10.13 -8.35
CA PRO A 87 -25.29 -8.89 -7.57
C PRO A 87 -24.35 -8.82 -6.35
N VAL A 88 -23.78 -7.64 -6.11
CA VAL A 88 -22.88 -7.38 -4.97
C VAL A 88 -23.57 -6.50 -3.94
N LYS A 89 -23.36 -6.80 -2.66
CA LYS A 89 -23.86 -5.98 -1.55
C LYS A 89 -22.74 -5.08 -1.04
N VAL A 90 -23.02 -3.78 -0.93
CA VAL A 90 -22.08 -2.78 -0.41
C VAL A 90 -22.72 -1.98 0.72
N GLN A 91 -21.92 -1.57 1.70
CA GLN A 91 -22.34 -0.58 2.68
C GLN A 91 -22.15 0.81 2.06
N LEU A 92 -23.19 1.64 2.10
CA LEU A 92 -23.21 2.96 1.47
C LEU A 92 -23.59 4.04 2.47
N ALA A 93 -22.75 5.06 2.59
CA ALA A 93 -22.99 6.23 3.43
C ALA A 93 -23.13 7.51 2.58
N THR A 94 -23.77 8.53 3.16
CA THR A 94 -23.82 9.87 2.56
C THR A 94 -22.47 10.57 2.70
N TRP A 95 -22.20 11.59 1.88
CA TRP A 95 -20.99 12.38 2.03
C TRP A 95 -20.95 13.10 3.38
N ASP A 96 -22.09 13.60 3.86
CA ASP A 96 -22.19 14.26 5.16
C ASP A 96 -21.82 13.31 6.30
N SER A 97 -22.33 12.07 6.28
CA SER A 97 -21.98 11.04 7.27
C SER A 97 -20.47 10.76 7.31
N LEU A 98 -19.81 10.68 6.15
CA LEU A 98 -18.36 10.47 6.06
C LEU A 98 -17.56 11.68 6.56
N PHE A 99 -18.00 12.91 6.22
CA PHE A 99 -17.34 14.12 6.69
C PHE A 99 -17.58 14.40 8.18
N ASP A 100 -18.69 13.95 8.75
CA ASP A 100 -18.97 14.11 10.18
C ASP A 100 -17.99 13.31 11.05
N VAL A 101 -17.50 12.17 10.58
CA VAL A 101 -16.38 11.44 11.21
C VAL A 101 -15.13 12.33 11.26
N CYS A 102 -14.79 12.96 10.14
CA CYS A 102 -13.62 13.84 10.04
C CYS A 102 -13.75 15.07 10.96
N LYS A 103 -14.92 15.72 10.97
CA LYS A 103 -15.22 16.89 11.81
C LYS A 103 -15.16 16.52 13.30
N SER A 104 -15.72 15.36 13.66
CA SER A 104 -15.71 14.85 15.04
C SER A 104 -14.28 14.60 15.51
N TYR A 105 -13.46 13.93 14.69
CA TYR A 105 -12.04 13.73 14.99
C TYR A 105 -11.29 15.05 15.20
N ARG A 106 -11.47 16.03 14.30
CA ARG A 106 -10.89 17.38 14.43
C ARG A 106 -11.23 18.02 15.77
N SER A 107 -12.52 17.99 16.14
CA SER A 107 -13.03 18.59 17.36
C SER A 107 -12.45 17.93 18.61
N VAL A 108 -12.47 16.59 18.67
CA VAL A 108 -11.96 15.80 19.80
C VAL A 108 -10.46 16.02 20.00
N LYS A 109 -9.69 16.02 18.91
CA LYS A 109 -8.23 16.20 18.94
C LYS A 109 -7.80 17.67 18.99
N LYS A 110 -8.74 18.62 18.87
CA LYS A 110 -8.51 20.06 18.84
C LYS A 110 -7.46 20.48 17.80
N LEU A 111 -7.58 19.91 16.60
CA LEU A 111 -6.59 20.12 15.53
C LEU A 111 -6.74 21.48 14.87
N PRO A 112 -5.63 22.13 14.49
CA PRO A 112 -5.66 23.46 13.91
C PRO A 112 -6.14 23.40 12.44
N LYS A 113 -6.66 24.51 11.90
CA LYS A 113 -7.39 24.53 10.61
C LYS A 113 -6.50 24.15 9.42
N GLU A 114 -5.21 24.42 9.51
CA GLU A 114 -4.18 24.12 8.51
C GLU A 114 -3.86 22.63 8.37
N ASP A 115 -4.19 21.81 9.38
CA ASP A 115 -4.04 20.36 9.28
C ASP A 115 -5.11 19.80 8.35
N LEU A 116 -4.77 18.82 7.51
CA LEU A 116 -5.73 18.11 6.67
C LEU A 116 -6.16 16.81 7.35
N ILE A 117 -7.39 16.37 7.09
CA ILE A 117 -7.93 15.12 7.61
C ILE A 117 -8.46 14.27 6.46
N LEU A 118 -7.91 13.07 6.31
CA LEU A 118 -8.31 12.10 5.30
C LEU A 118 -8.84 10.83 5.98
N LEU A 119 -10.12 10.53 5.79
CA LEU A 119 -10.76 9.28 6.22
C LEU A 119 -10.51 8.19 5.18
N LEU A 120 -9.98 7.04 5.61
CA LEU A 120 -9.80 5.85 4.78
C LEU A 120 -10.83 4.79 5.19
N THR A 121 -11.73 4.40 4.29
CA THR A 121 -12.87 3.53 4.60
C THR A 121 -13.27 2.61 3.45
N ASP A 122 -13.70 1.40 3.80
CA ASP A 122 -14.28 0.45 2.86
C ASP A 122 -15.74 0.78 2.52
N THR A 123 -16.41 1.60 3.34
CA THR A 123 -17.78 2.07 3.10
C THR A 123 -17.83 2.90 1.81
N ALA A 124 -18.75 2.54 0.92
CA ALA A 124 -19.00 3.29 -0.31
C ALA A 124 -19.73 4.60 -0.01
N ASN A 125 -19.65 5.55 -0.94
CA ASN A 125 -20.39 6.80 -0.86
C ASN A 125 -21.54 6.83 -1.87
N GLU A 126 -22.56 7.64 -1.57
CA GLU A 126 -23.78 7.77 -2.38
C GLU A 126 -23.56 8.17 -3.84
N ALA A 127 -22.40 8.75 -4.19
CA ALA A 127 -22.03 9.16 -5.54
C ALA A 127 -21.05 8.20 -6.24
N ASN A 128 -20.64 7.10 -5.59
CA ASN A 128 -19.74 6.06 -6.08
C ASN A 128 -18.34 6.56 -6.52
N TRP A 129 -17.83 7.63 -5.90
CA TRP A 129 -16.50 8.17 -6.20
C TRP A 129 -15.39 7.50 -5.37
N PHE A 130 -14.17 7.44 -5.89
CA PHE A 130 -13.02 6.97 -5.09
C PHE A 130 -12.61 7.96 -4.00
N VAL A 131 -12.84 9.25 -4.22
CA VAL A 131 -12.42 10.34 -3.34
C VAL A 131 -13.52 11.39 -3.28
N GLY A 132 -13.76 11.96 -2.09
CA GLY A 132 -14.57 13.15 -1.89
C GLY A 132 -13.85 14.17 -1.00
N MET A 133 -14.04 15.44 -1.29
CA MET A 133 -13.46 16.56 -0.53
C MET A 133 -14.60 17.48 -0.05
N ASP A 134 -14.48 18.00 1.17
CA ASP A 134 -15.45 18.92 1.71
C ASP A 134 -15.29 20.34 1.15
N GLN A 135 -16.30 21.18 1.32
CA GLN A 135 -16.28 22.56 0.81
C GLN A 135 -15.19 23.43 1.47
N THR A 136 -14.73 23.06 2.67
CA THR A 136 -13.68 23.81 3.36
C THR A 136 -12.29 23.50 2.86
N MET A 137 -12.14 22.44 2.05
CA MET A 137 -10.86 21.89 1.59
C MET A 137 -9.93 21.50 2.73
N THR A 138 -10.49 21.05 3.86
CA THR A 138 -9.72 20.56 5.02
C THR A 138 -10.05 19.13 5.42
N HIS A 139 -11.11 18.55 4.85
CA HIS A 139 -11.51 17.15 5.06
C HIS A 139 -11.71 16.44 3.73
N ALA A 140 -11.31 15.18 3.67
CA ALA A 140 -11.57 14.29 2.56
C ALA A 140 -11.83 12.87 3.03
N PHE A 141 -12.48 12.08 2.19
CA PHE A 141 -12.54 10.62 2.34
C PHE A 141 -11.97 9.94 1.10
N ILE A 142 -11.41 8.75 1.29
CA ILE A 142 -10.89 7.89 0.23
C ILE A 142 -11.46 6.50 0.44
N HIS A 143 -12.10 5.98 -0.61
CA HIS A 143 -12.65 4.64 -0.64
C HIS A 143 -11.54 3.59 -0.83
N THR A 144 -11.47 2.60 0.06
CA THR A 144 -10.37 1.62 0.11
C THR A 144 -10.75 0.22 -0.36
N ALA A 145 -12.02 -0.01 -0.69
CA ALA A 145 -12.48 -1.30 -1.21
C ALA A 145 -12.35 -1.41 -2.73
N ASP A 146 -12.47 -2.64 -3.22
CA ASP A 146 -12.69 -3.00 -4.63
C ASP A 146 -11.63 -2.60 -5.66
N TRP A 147 -10.47 -2.08 -5.23
CA TRP A 147 -9.35 -1.77 -6.12
C TRP A 147 -8.90 -2.97 -6.97
N HIS A 148 -9.03 -4.18 -6.43
CA HIS A 148 -8.70 -5.43 -7.11
C HIS A 148 -9.62 -5.77 -8.30
N HIS A 149 -10.79 -5.13 -8.40
CA HIS A 149 -11.68 -5.22 -9.55
C HIS A 149 -11.13 -4.46 -10.77
N TYR A 150 -10.40 -3.37 -10.53
CA TYR A 150 -9.88 -2.50 -11.58
C TYR A 150 -8.44 -2.84 -11.99
N PHE A 151 -7.66 -3.40 -11.06
CA PHE A 151 -6.24 -3.64 -11.25
C PHE A 151 -5.87 -5.12 -11.18
N GLU A 152 -5.33 -5.65 -12.28
CA GLU A 152 -4.76 -6.98 -12.31
C GLU A 152 -3.34 -6.97 -11.74
N GLY A 153 -3.14 -7.65 -10.60
CA GLY A 153 -1.80 -7.82 -10.02
C GLY A 153 -1.29 -6.67 -9.17
N LEU A 154 -2.00 -5.54 -9.10
CA LEU A 154 -1.64 -4.44 -8.22
C LEU A 154 -2.24 -4.64 -6.82
N ASN A 155 -1.41 -4.49 -5.79
CA ASN A 155 -1.89 -4.43 -4.42
C ASN A 155 -2.62 -3.10 -4.16
N GLU A 156 -3.82 -3.17 -3.59
CA GLU A 156 -4.70 -2.03 -3.27
C GLU A 156 -4.03 -0.90 -2.47
N ARG A 157 -2.95 -1.18 -1.73
CA ARG A 157 -2.19 -0.14 -1.02
C ARG A 157 -1.62 0.95 -1.94
N PHE A 158 -1.26 0.62 -3.18
CA PHE A 158 -0.66 1.57 -4.13
C PHE A 158 -1.66 2.58 -4.68
N PRO A 159 -2.84 2.20 -5.19
CA PRO A 159 -3.83 3.17 -5.62
C PRO A 159 -4.39 4.00 -4.45
N ILE A 160 -4.52 3.41 -3.25
CA ILE A 160 -4.90 4.18 -2.05
C ILE A 160 -3.82 5.22 -1.71
N ALA A 161 -2.54 4.84 -1.71
CA ALA A 161 -1.43 5.78 -1.46
C ALA A 161 -1.36 6.89 -2.52
N TYR A 162 -1.63 6.56 -3.78
CA TYR A 162 -1.72 7.54 -4.86
C TYR A 162 -2.84 8.55 -4.62
N GLU A 163 -4.05 8.08 -4.29
CA GLU A 163 -5.16 9.00 -4.04
C GLU A 163 -4.95 9.83 -2.76
N ILE A 164 -4.22 9.35 -1.75
CA ILE A 164 -3.80 10.17 -0.60
C ILE A 164 -2.92 11.33 -1.08
N ALA A 165 -1.81 11.04 -1.76
CA ALA A 165 -0.88 12.07 -2.21
C ALA A 165 -1.55 13.06 -3.18
N ALA A 166 -2.39 12.54 -4.08
CA ALA A 166 -3.16 13.35 -5.00
C ALA A 166 -4.17 14.26 -4.28
N THR A 167 -4.85 13.75 -3.27
CA THR A 167 -5.83 14.52 -2.48
C THR A 167 -5.14 15.60 -1.66
N VAL A 168 -3.98 15.31 -1.07
CA VAL A 168 -3.17 16.33 -0.38
C VAL A 168 -2.82 17.46 -1.32
N LEU A 169 -2.30 17.17 -2.52
CA LEU A 169 -1.99 18.22 -3.49
C LEU A 169 -3.24 19.01 -3.91
N ARG A 170 -4.39 18.34 -4.12
CA ARG A 170 -5.65 19.02 -4.45
C ARG A 170 -6.08 19.96 -3.33
N LEU A 171 -6.18 19.48 -2.09
CA LEU A 171 -6.59 20.30 -0.95
C LEU A 171 -5.63 21.48 -0.72
N SER A 172 -4.32 21.29 -0.92
CA SER A 172 -3.33 22.37 -0.78
C SER A 172 -3.28 23.34 -1.96
N SER A 173 -3.62 22.89 -3.17
CA SER A 173 -3.63 23.75 -4.36
C SER A 173 -4.96 24.50 -4.52
N LEU A 174 -6.00 24.10 -3.79
CA LEU A 174 -7.36 24.62 -3.96
C LEU A 174 -7.79 25.32 -2.68
N GLY A 175 -7.90 26.65 -2.74
CA GLY A 175 -8.56 27.42 -1.69
C GLY A 175 -10.06 27.10 -1.58
N SER A 176 -10.67 27.50 -0.46
CA SER A 176 -12.09 27.24 -0.14
C SER A 176 -13.11 27.83 -1.14
N ASN A 177 -12.68 28.69 -2.06
CA ASN A 177 -13.52 29.32 -3.09
C ASN A 177 -13.27 28.77 -4.51
N ALA A 178 -12.51 27.68 -4.65
CA ALA A 178 -12.12 27.15 -5.95
C ALA A 178 -13.31 26.50 -6.70
N THR A 179 -13.45 26.82 -7.99
CA THR A 179 -14.41 26.13 -8.87
C THR A 179 -13.87 24.75 -9.22
N ILE A 180 -14.22 23.74 -8.41
CA ILE A 180 -13.81 22.33 -8.55
C ILE A 180 -14.03 21.80 -9.98
N GLN A 181 -15.05 22.28 -10.68
CA GLN A 181 -15.38 21.85 -12.05
C GLN A 181 -14.32 22.18 -13.12
N ARG A 182 -13.46 23.20 -12.90
CA ARG A 182 -12.41 23.55 -13.87
C ARG A 182 -11.14 22.70 -13.74
N LEU A 183 -11.11 21.82 -12.74
CA LEU A 183 -9.93 21.02 -12.43
C LEU A 183 -9.88 19.76 -13.26
N TYR A 184 -11.04 19.17 -13.52
CA TYR A 184 -11.08 17.81 -14.01
C TYR A 184 -11.02 17.71 -15.53
N HIS A 185 -10.31 16.70 -16.02
CA HIS A 185 -10.38 16.28 -17.41
C HIS A 185 -11.52 15.29 -17.57
N THR A 186 -12.50 15.66 -18.39
CA THR A 186 -13.63 14.79 -18.74
C THR A 186 -13.16 13.59 -19.54
N GLU A 187 -12.21 13.79 -20.44
CA GLU A 187 -11.47 12.72 -21.12
C GLU A 187 -10.18 12.43 -20.34
N PRO A 188 -10.02 11.21 -19.79
CA PRO A 188 -8.82 10.84 -19.05
C PRO A 188 -7.60 10.84 -19.96
N ARG A 189 -6.53 11.49 -19.52
CA ARG A 189 -5.24 11.57 -20.24
C ARG A 189 -4.05 11.13 -19.41
N GLY A 190 -4.30 10.47 -18.27
CA GLY A 190 -3.31 10.04 -17.31
C GLY A 190 -2.91 11.10 -16.28
N CYS A 191 -3.73 12.13 -16.08
CA CYS A 191 -3.43 13.22 -15.16
C CYS A 191 -4.01 12.96 -13.76
N ILE A 192 -3.39 13.53 -12.72
CA ILE A 192 -3.95 13.67 -11.37
C ILE A 192 -5.39 14.19 -11.37
N SER A 193 -5.74 15.02 -12.34
CA SER A 193 -7.08 15.61 -12.45
C SER A 193 -8.00 14.89 -13.44
N ASP A 194 -7.69 13.67 -13.89
CA ASP A 194 -8.67 12.91 -14.66
C ASP A 194 -9.91 12.61 -13.80
N LEU A 195 -11.10 12.92 -14.31
CA LEU A 195 -12.37 12.69 -13.60
C LEU A 195 -12.62 11.19 -13.34
N CYS A 196 -12.17 10.32 -14.24
CA CYS A 196 -12.36 8.87 -14.18
C CYS A 196 -13.82 8.46 -13.91
N LEU A 197 -14.73 9.04 -14.69
CA LEU A 197 -16.17 8.84 -14.55
C LEU A 197 -16.58 7.36 -14.65
N HIS A 198 -15.97 6.65 -15.61
CA HIS A 198 -15.95 5.19 -15.55
C HIS A 198 -14.76 4.82 -14.67
N LYS A 199 -15.02 4.21 -13.51
CA LYS A 199 -14.01 3.89 -12.50
C LYS A 199 -12.84 3.10 -13.06
N LYS A 200 -13.04 2.27 -14.09
CA LYS A 200 -11.95 1.55 -14.81
C LYS A 200 -10.92 2.47 -15.48
N GLN A 201 -11.27 3.72 -15.79
CA GLN A 201 -10.34 4.72 -16.32
C GLN A 201 -9.21 5.07 -15.34
N ILE A 202 -9.40 4.78 -14.03
CA ILE A 202 -8.37 4.95 -13.00
C ILE A 202 -7.07 4.19 -13.33
N VAL A 203 -7.16 3.13 -14.15
CA VAL A 203 -5.99 2.37 -14.62
C VAL A 203 -5.04 3.26 -15.42
N LEU A 204 -5.56 4.12 -16.31
CA LEU A 204 -4.72 5.03 -17.08
C LEU A 204 -3.99 6.00 -16.16
N LYS A 205 -4.74 6.62 -15.23
CA LYS A 205 -4.22 7.57 -14.25
C LYS A 205 -3.15 6.98 -13.34
N MET A 206 -3.27 5.71 -12.95
CA MET A 206 -2.25 5.02 -12.17
C MET A 206 -1.02 4.61 -12.99
N ARG A 207 -1.20 4.26 -14.27
CA ARG A 207 -0.09 3.89 -15.17
C ARG A 207 0.81 5.05 -15.50
N THR A 208 0.23 6.22 -15.69
CA THR A 208 0.94 7.47 -15.96
C THR A 208 1.40 8.13 -14.68
N ALA A 209 0.55 8.13 -13.63
CA ALA A 209 0.76 8.78 -12.34
C ALA A 209 1.36 10.20 -12.49
N ASP A 210 0.78 11.00 -13.38
CA ASP A 210 1.41 12.23 -13.85
C ASP A 210 0.55 13.47 -13.56
N ILE A 211 1.15 14.65 -13.66
CA ILE A 211 0.47 15.95 -13.64
C ILE A 211 0.72 16.60 -14.99
N CYS A 212 -0.32 16.69 -15.82
CA CYS A 212 -0.19 17.30 -17.15
C CYS A 212 0.21 18.78 -17.07
N THR A 213 0.70 19.32 -18.19
CA THR A 213 1.11 20.73 -18.30
C THR A 213 0.02 21.72 -17.89
N ASP A 214 -1.23 21.49 -18.25
CA ASP A 214 -2.32 22.40 -17.87
C ASP A 214 -2.52 22.44 -16.35
N CYS A 215 -2.44 21.28 -15.69
CA CYS A 215 -2.55 21.19 -14.24
C CYS A 215 -1.31 21.77 -13.54
N MET A 216 -0.10 21.54 -14.06
CA MET A 216 1.12 22.16 -13.54
C MET A 216 1.04 23.69 -13.65
N ASN A 217 0.60 24.22 -14.79
CA ASN A 217 0.40 25.66 -14.99
C ASN A 217 -0.64 26.20 -14.02
N PHE A 218 -1.75 25.49 -13.81
CA PHE A 218 -2.75 25.87 -12.81
C PHE A 218 -2.14 25.90 -11.41
N ILE A 219 -1.47 24.83 -10.97
CA ILE A 219 -0.82 24.73 -9.64
C ILE A 219 0.19 25.86 -9.45
N ALA A 220 0.97 26.21 -10.47
CA ALA A 220 1.95 27.30 -10.42
C ALA A 220 1.33 28.69 -10.22
N THR A 221 0.02 28.87 -10.49
CA THR A 221 -0.71 30.10 -10.19
C THR A 221 -1.31 30.14 -8.78
N GLN A 222 -1.27 29.02 -8.06
CA GLN A 222 -1.82 28.90 -6.70
C GLN A 222 -0.73 29.16 -5.66
N ASP A 223 -1.14 29.58 -4.46
CA ASP A 223 -0.24 29.75 -3.32
C ASP A 223 0.01 28.40 -2.62
N VAL A 224 0.80 27.55 -3.29
CA VAL A 224 1.13 26.20 -2.81
C VAL A 224 2.64 26.03 -2.69
N ASP A 225 3.08 25.38 -1.61
CA ASP A 225 4.51 25.11 -1.38
C ASP A 225 5.05 24.15 -2.45
N MET A 226 5.97 24.61 -3.30
CA MET A 226 6.56 23.77 -4.36
C MET A 226 7.29 22.54 -3.81
N ARG A 227 7.76 22.56 -2.56
CA ARG A 227 8.35 21.36 -1.92
C ARG A 227 7.31 20.27 -1.68
N LEU A 228 6.05 20.65 -1.44
CA LEU A 228 4.93 19.71 -1.35
C LEU A 228 4.63 19.12 -2.72
N VAL A 229 4.63 19.96 -3.77
CA VAL A 229 4.45 19.48 -5.15
C VAL A 229 5.53 18.48 -5.53
N THR A 230 6.81 18.78 -5.23
CA THR A 230 7.92 17.84 -5.44
C THR A 230 7.72 16.53 -4.70
N GLN A 231 7.36 16.57 -3.41
CA GLN A 231 7.10 15.36 -2.62
C GLN A 231 5.98 14.49 -3.22
N VAL A 232 4.91 15.10 -3.74
CA VAL A 232 3.81 14.39 -4.38
C VAL A 232 4.24 13.78 -5.72
N VAL A 233 4.99 14.51 -6.54
CA VAL A 233 5.53 13.99 -7.82
C VAL A 233 6.49 12.81 -7.57
N GLU A 234 7.36 12.90 -6.57
CA GLU A 234 8.24 11.79 -6.19
C GLU A 234 7.45 10.58 -5.70
N THR A 235 6.39 10.81 -4.92
CA THR A 235 5.46 9.76 -4.47
C THR A 235 4.81 9.06 -5.67
N PHE A 236 4.31 9.83 -6.63
CA PHE A 236 3.72 9.30 -7.86
C PHE A 236 4.73 8.49 -8.68
N GLU A 237 5.95 9.00 -8.87
CA GLU A 237 7.02 8.31 -9.57
C GLU A 237 7.39 6.99 -8.90
N GLY A 238 7.46 6.96 -7.57
CA GLY A 238 7.67 5.74 -6.79
C GLY A 238 6.56 4.72 -7.05
N ILE A 239 5.30 5.13 -6.89
CA ILE A 239 4.12 4.28 -7.12
C ILE A 239 4.08 3.77 -8.57
N ARG A 240 4.37 4.62 -9.56
CA ARG A 240 4.43 4.28 -10.97
C ARG A 240 5.50 3.23 -11.26
N LYS A 241 6.69 3.38 -10.68
CA LYS A 241 7.77 2.39 -10.80
C LYS A 241 7.33 1.04 -10.21
N HIS A 242 6.69 1.03 -9.04
CA HIS A 242 6.12 -0.21 -8.49
C HIS A 242 5.08 -0.83 -9.41
N PHE A 243 4.14 -0.03 -9.92
CA PHE A 243 3.08 -0.49 -10.82
C PHE A 243 3.67 -1.15 -12.07
N LEU A 244 4.53 -0.43 -12.80
CA LEU A 244 5.14 -0.91 -14.03
C LEU A 244 6.08 -2.10 -13.80
N ALA A 245 6.82 -2.12 -12.69
CA ALA A 245 7.68 -3.24 -12.36
C ALA A 245 6.88 -4.49 -12.01
N THR A 246 5.78 -4.35 -11.28
CA THR A 246 4.89 -5.46 -10.96
C THR A 246 4.28 -6.05 -12.23
N GLU A 247 3.78 -5.22 -13.15
CA GLU A 247 3.29 -5.68 -14.45
C GLU A 247 4.38 -6.36 -15.27
N ARG A 248 5.57 -5.76 -15.36
CA ARG A 248 6.70 -6.30 -16.15
C ARG A 248 7.23 -7.59 -15.57
N THR A 249 7.39 -7.70 -14.26
CA THR A 249 7.80 -8.96 -13.62
C THR A 249 6.72 -10.03 -13.78
N ASN A 250 5.45 -9.66 -13.66
CA ASN A 250 4.36 -10.60 -13.94
C ASN A 250 4.41 -11.09 -15.40
N PHE A 251 4.78 -10.24 -16.35
CA PHE A 251 4.93 -10.61 -17.75
C PHE A 251 6.20 -11.45 -18.01
N LEU A 252 7.36 -10.97 -17.54
CA LEU A 252 8.69 -11.53 -17.78
C LEU A 252 9.05 -12.72 -16.87
N LYS A 253 8.28 -12.94 -15.79
CA LYS A 253 8.56 -13.91 -14.72
C LYS A 253 9.94 -13.74 -14.06
N GLN A 254 10.50 -12.52 -14.05
CA GLN A 254 11.82 -12.24 -13.48
C GLN A 254 11.72 -11.66 -12.06
N PRO A 255 12.43 -12.24 -11.08
CA PRO A 255 12.45 -11.68 -9.72
C PRO A 255 13.17 -10.33 -9.68
N SER A 256 12.66 -9.38 -8.90
CA SER A 256 13.41 -8.21 -8.40
C SER A 256 14.67 -8.63 -7.64
N ARG A 257 15.72 -7.83 -7.79
CA ARG A 257 16.89 -7.81 -6.91
C ARG A 257 16.49 -7.46 -5.49
N LEU A 258 17.13 -8.12 -4.54
CA LEU A 258 16.95 -7.98 -3.10
C LEU A 258 18.22 -7.33 -2.53
N LEU A 259 18.09 -6.07 -2.15
CA LEU A 259 19.12 -5.30 -1.48
C LEU A 259 19.01 -5.51 0.03
N VAL A 260 20.11 -5.92 0.66
CA VAL A 260 20.29 -5.93 2.11
C VAL A 260 21.09 -4.69 2.47
N LYS A 261 20.41 -3.71 3.07
CA LYS A 261 20.90 -2.34 3.24
C LYS A 261 21.31 -2.03 4.69
N GLY A 262 22.52 -1.50 4.86
CA GLY A 262 23.10 -1.00 6.11
C GLY A 262 23.22 -2.03 7.25
N TYR A 263 23.73 -1.60 8.41
CA TYR A 263 24.00 -2.45 9.58
C TYR A 263 22.81 -3.33 10.03
N THR A 264 21.59 -2.80 10.02
CA THR A 264 20.39 -3.54 10.47
C THR A 264 19.78 -4.46 9.42
N HIS A 265 20.47 -4.63 8.28
CA HIS A 265 20.08 -5.48 7.15
C HIS A 265 18.63 -5.24 6.72
N GLN A 266 18.31 -3.99 6.37
CA GLN A 266 16.99 -3.69 5.81
C GLN A 266 16.87 -4.36 4.44
N ILE A 267 15.88 -5.24 4.28
CA ILE A 267 15.65 -5.98 3.04
C ILE A 267 14.73 -5.17 2.12
N ILE A 268 15.20 -4.88 0.90
CA ILE A 268 14.53 -3.98 -0.04
C ILE A 268 14.46 -4.65 -1.43
N PHE A 269 13.27 -4.74 -2.00
CA PHE A 269 13.07 -5.18 -3.39
C PHE A 269 13.31 -3.99 -4.35
N GLN A 270 14.51 -3.91 -4.92
CA GLN A 270 14.96 -2.74 -5.69
C GLN A 270 14.11 -2.50 -6.94
N ASP A 271 13.83 -3.56 -7.69
CA ASP A 271 13.11 -3.45 -8.96
C ASP A 271 11.61 -3.26 -8.73
N TYR A 272 11.08 -3.68 -7.57
CA TYR A 272 9.75 -3.26 -7.12
C TYR A 272 9.85 -1.93 -6.39
N GLY A 273 10.35 -0.87 -7.03
CA GLY A 273 10.32 0.51 -6.50
C GLY A 273 10.95 0.70 -5.11
N ASN A 274 11.98 -0.08 -4.76
CA ASN A 274 12.58 -0.08 -3.42
C ASN A 274 11.58 -0.44 -2.29
N LEU A 275 10.69 -1.38 -2.56
CA LEU A 275 9.72 -1.85 -1.56
C LEU A 275 10.42 -2.55 -0.39
N PRO A 276 10.27 -2.10 0.87
CA PRO A 276 10.88 -2.77 2.01
C PRO A 276 10.10 -4.03 2.43
N LEU A 277 10.83 -5.09 2.79
CA LEU A 277 10.27 -6.30 3.42
C LEU A 277 10.30 -6.15 4.95
N GLN A 278 9.13 -5.92 5.54
CA GLN A 278 8.99 -5.62 6.96
C GLN A 278 8.99 -6.87 7.84
N LEU A 279 10.17 -7.30 8.25
CA LEU A 279 10.36 -8.40 9.20
C LEU A 279 10.73 -7.86 10.59
N ASN A 280 10.11 -8.42 11.63
CA ASN A 280 10.56 -8.16 13.00
C ASN A 280 11.99 -8.71 13.21
N PRO A 281 12.72 -8.29 14.27
CA PRO A 281 14.13 -8.68 14.45
C PRO A 281 14.36 -10.20 14.37
N LYS A 282 13.50 -11.01 15.01
CA LYS A 282 13.57 -12.48 14.99
C LYS A 282 13.38 -13.07 13.59
N GLN A 283 12.35 -12.62 12.88
CA GLN A 283 12.04 -13.05 11.52
C GLN A 283 13.16 -12.65 10.54
N ARG A 284 13.73 -11.46 10.74
CA ARG A 284 14.81 -10.93 9.90
C ARG A 284 16.11 -11.71 10.08
N ALA A 285 16.44 -12.12 11.31
CA ALA A 285 17.58 -12.99 11.60
C ALA A 285 17.49 -14.30 10.81
N ILE A 286 16.35 -15.00 10.92
CA ILE A 286 16.11 -16.23 10.16
C ILE A 286 16.14 -15.99 8.64
N TYR A 287 15.53 -14.91 8.17
CA TYR A 287 15.52 -14.62 6.73
C TYR A 287 16.92 -14.31 6.19
N CYS A 288 17.71 -13.48 6.89
CA CYS A 288 19.08 -13.16 6.50
C CYS A 288 19.99 -14.39 6.57
N PHE A 289 19.80 -15.26 7.57
CA PHE A 289 20.49 -16.55 7.63
C PHE A 289 20.27 -17.36 6.35
N PHE A 290 19.02 -17.56 5.92
CA PHE A 290 18.75 -18.27 4.66
C PHE A 290 19.18 -17.53 3.38
N LEU A 291 19.41 -16.21 3.44
CA LEU A 291 20.06 -15.48 2.32
C LEU A 291 21.57 -15.76 2.25
N ASN A 292 22.22 -16.01 3.39
CA ASN A 292 23.64 -16.38 3.48
C ASN A 292 23.89 -17.85 3.14
N HIS A 293 22.86 -18.71 3.24
CA HIS A 293 22.92 -20.15 2.98
C HIS A 293 22.12 -20.56 1.74
N PRO A 294 22.55 -20.20 0.51
CA PRO A 294 21.85 -20.55 -0.72
C PRO A 294 21.78 -22.07 -0.98
N GLU A 295 22.70 -22.84 -0.42
CA GLU A 295 22.68 -24.31 -0.41
C GLU A 295 21.48 -24.88 0.36
N GLY A 296 20.98 -24.11 1.33
CA GLY A 296 19.89 -24.48 2.22
C GLY A 296 20.33 -25.29 3.43
N VAL A 297 19.51 -25.24 4.48
CA VAL A 297 19.78 -25.90 5.76
C VAL A 297 18.54 -26.67 6.21
N ARG A 298 18.72 -27.91 6.68
CA ARG A 298 17.59 -28.68 7.23
C ARG A 298 17.15 -28.04 8.53
N LEU A 299 15.85 -27.98 8.79
CA LEU A 299 15.35 -27.30 10.00
C LEU A 299 15.89 -27.90 11.30
N VAL A 300 16.15 -29.22 11.32
CA VAL A 300 16.72 -29.91 12.48
C VAL A 300 18.20 -29.56 12.73
N ASP A 301 18.91 -29.07 11.72
CA ASP A 301 20.33 -28.70 11.82
C ASP A 301 20.50 -27.21 12.18
N LEU A 302 19.42 -26.41 12.23
CA LEU A 302 19.50 -24.98 12.57
C LEU A 302 20.10 -24.74 13.96
N VAL A 303 19.99 -25.71 14.87
CA VAL A 303 20.63 -25.64 16.19
C VAL A 303 22.16 -25.57 16.09
N ASP A 304 22.77 -26.19 15.08
CA ASP A 304 24.21 -26.14 14.84
C ASP A 304 24.65 -24.75 14.36
N HIS A 305 23.72 -23.97 13.81
CA HIS A 305 23.91 -22.59 13.36
C HIS A 305 23.44 -21.55 14.40
N ARG A 306 23.19 -21.97 15.65
CA ARG A 306 22.68 -21.10 16.73
C ARG A 306 23.50 -19.82 16.88
N GLN A 307 24.83 -19.91 16.84
CA GLN A 307 25.71 -18.75 17.02
C GLN A 307 25.47 -17.70 15.95
N GLU A 308 25.46 -18.08 14.67
CA GLU A 308 25.26 -17.15 13.55
C GLU A 308 23.87 -16.49 13.58
N ILE A 309 22.82 -17.29 13.84
CA ILE A 309 21.45 -16.78 13.97
C ILE A 309 21.36 -15.82 15.15
N GLY A 310 22.04 -16.13 16.25
CA GLY A 310 22.17 -15.27 17.43
C GLY A 310 22.84 -13.94 17.10
N GLU A 311 23.97 -13.95 16.41
CA GLU A 311 24.69 -12.73 15.99
C GLU A 311 23.82 -11.82 15.12
N LEU A 312 23.07 -12.40 14.17
CA LEU A 312 22.09 -11.66 13.36
C LEU A 312 20.95 -11.11 14.22
N TYR A 313 20.41 -11.89 15.14
CA TYR A 313 19.28 -11.46 15.98
C TYR A 313 19.69 -10.34 16.95
N HIS A 314 20.85 -10.45 17.58
CA HIS A 314 21.46 -9.40 18.41
C HIS A 314 21.65 -8.12 17.61
N ARG A 315 22.12 -8.20 16.37
CA ARG A 315 22.29 -7.04 15.49
C ARG A 315 20.99 -6.29 15.21
N PHE A 316 19.86 -6.98 15.15
CA PHE A 316 18.56 -6.39 14.77
C PHE A 316 17.67 -6.01 15.94
N SER A 317 17.96 -6.49 17.15
CA SER A 317 17.16 -6.24 18.34
C SER A 317 17.59 -4.96 19.04
N ASN A 318 16.61 -4.15 19.46
CA ASN A 318 16.82 -2.98 20.32
C ASN A 318 16.69 -3.33 21.82
N GLN A 319 16.54 -4.62 22.18
CA GLN A 319 16.30 -5.03 23.56
C GLN A 319 17.58 -4.97 24.41
N SER A 320 17.47 -4.39 25.59
CA SER A 320 18.58 -3.95 26.45
C SER A 320 19.24 -5.04 27.30
N THR A 321 18.85 -6.31 27.17
CA THR A 321 19.44 -7.42 27.95
C THR A 321 19.67 -8.64 27.08
N LEU A 322 20.94 -9.04 26.94
CA LEU A 322 21.39 -10.21 26.18
C LEU A 322 20.62 -11.48 26.56
N ASP A 323 20.33 -11.67 27.85
CA ASP A 323 19.68 -12.88 28.39
C ASP A 323 18.31 -13.17 27.76
N ARG A 324 17.49 -12.13 27.51
CA ARG A 324 16.17 -12.30 26.89
C ARG A 324 16.26 -12.70 25.41
N ILE A 325 17.30 -12.25 24.72
CA ILE A 325 17.53 -12.62 23.32
C ILE A 325 17.95 -14.08 23.26
N GLU A 326 18.84 -14.52 24.16
CA GLU A 326 19.28 -15.90 24.28
C GLU A 326 18.10 -16.85 24.60
N GLU A 327 17.27 -16.53 25.60
CA GLU A 327 16.05 -17.30 25.91
C GLU A 327 15.09 -17.39 24.71
N SER A 328 14.89 -16.27 24.00
CA SER A 328 14.05 -16.25 22.80
C SER A 328 14.65 -17.06 21.65
N LEU A 329 15.97 -17.18 21.58
CA LEU A 329 16.68 -17.94 20.56
C LEU A 329 16.57 -19.45 20.84
N ASP A 330 16.74 -19.84 22.11
CA ASP A 330 16.60 -21.23 22.53
C ASP A 330 15.19 -21.75 22.25
N LEU A 331 14.16 -20.99 22.60
CA LEU A 331 12.76 -21.33 22.27
C LEU A 331 12.48 -21.37 20.76
N LEU A 332 13.21 -20.58 19.97
CA LEU A 332 13.05 -20.54 18.52
C LEU A 332 13.68 -21.77 17.84
N LEU A 333 14.83 -22.21 18.33
CA LEU A 333 15.62 -23.29 17.74
C LEU A 333 15.37 -24.65 18.39
N ASP A 334 14.57 -24.71 19.46
CA ASP A 334 14.14 -25.96 20.08
C ASP A 334 13.36 -26.84 19.07
N PRO A 335 13.88 -28.01 18.68
CA PRO A 335 13.22 -28.90 17.73
C PRO A 335 11.90 -29.49 18.24
N LEU A 336 11.64 -29.46 19.54
CA LEU A 336 10.41 -29.95 20.16
C LEU A 336 9.28 -28.92 20.10
N GLU A 337 9.61 -27.65 19.86
CA GLU A 337 8.68 -26.53 19.84
C GLU A 337 8.22 -26.18 18.42
N SER A 338 7.02 -25.60 18.32
CA SER A 338 6.45 -25.17 17.03
C SER A 338 6.91 -23.77 16.57
N ASN A 339 7.69 -23.06 17.40
CA ASN A 339 8.08 -21.66 17.22
C ASN A 339 8.78 -21.37 15.89
N LEU A 340 9.68 -22.25 15.44
CA LEU A 340 10.36 -22.10 14.15
C LEU A 340 9.36 -22.16 13.00
N ASN A 341 8.52 -23.20 12.98
CA ASN A 341 7.51 -23.40 11.94
C ASN A 341 6.50 -22.25 11.89
N GLU A 342 6.10 -21.72 13.05
CA GLU A 342 5.30 -20.50 13.13
C GLU A 342 6.03 -19.29 12.54
N THR A 343 7.31 -19.11 12.88
CA THR A 343 8.13 -17.99 12.39
C THR A 343 8.27 -18.04 10.87
N LEU A 344 8.59 -19.21 10.30
CA LEU A 344 8.64 -19.45 8.86
C LEU A 344 7.28 -19.17 8.20
N SER A 345 6.17 -19.62 8.81
CA SER A 345 4.82 -19.36 8.32
C SER A 345 4.46 -17.87 8.33
N ARG A 346 4.91 -17.12 9.35
CA ARG A 346 4.73 -15.67 9.42
C ARG A 346 5.56 -14.95 8.35
N ILE A 347 6.83 -15.33 8.17
CA ILE A 347 7.70 -14.82 7.09
C ILE A 347 7.02 -15.05 5.73
N LYS A 348 6.57 -16.28 5.48
CA LYS A 348 5.87 -16.67 4.24
C LYS A 348 4.71 -15.71 3.91
N ARG A 349 3.85 -15.45 4.91
CA ARG A 349 2.71 -14.52 4.79
C ARG A 349 3.14 -13.08 4.56
N ILE A 350 4.20 -12.61 5.24
CA ILE A 350 4.71 -11.25 5.06
C ILE A 350 5.24 -11.07 3.63
N VAL A 351 6.01 -12.03 3.12
CA VAL A 351 6.50 -12.02 1.73
C VAL A 351 5.33 -12.02 0.75
N GLU A 352 4.35 -12.91 0.92
CA GLU A 352 3.11 -12.95 0.10
C GLU A 352 2.37 -11.62 0.07
N LYS A 353 2.18 -11.00 1.24
CA LYS A 353 1.51 -9.71 1.33
C LYS A 353 2.32 -8.58 0.71
N THR A 354 3.66 -8.69 0.73
CA THR A 354 4.57 -7.66 0.24
C THR A 354 4.67 -7.67 -1.28
N VAL A 355 4.97 -8.83 -1.89
CA VAL A 355 5.22 -8.93 -3.34
C VAL A 355 4.10 -9.62 -4.13
N GLY A 356 3.08 -10.14 -3.46
CA GLY A 356 1.96 -10.85 -4.09
C GLY A 356 2.20 -12.35 -4.24
N LYS A 357 1.11 -13.13 -4.20
CA LYS A 357 1.12 -14.61 -4.12
C LYS A 357 1.85 -15.32 -5.25
N ARG A 358 1.90 -14.73 -6.46
CA ARG A 358 2.55 -15.33 -7.64
C ARG A 358 4.06 -15.25 -7.60
N ILE A 359 4.60 -14.13 -7.11
CA ILE A 359 6.04 -13.85 -7.10
C ILE A 359 6.66 -14.34 -5.79
N ALA A 360 5.89 -14.29 -4.69
CA ALA A 360 6.33 -14.66 -3.36
C ALA A 360 7.10 -15.99 -3.26
N PRO A 361 6.75 -17.09 -3.98
CA PRO A 361 7.49 -18.34 -3.89
C PRO A 361 9.00 -18.22 -4.15
N VAL A 362 9.43 -17.26 -4.98
CA VAL A 362 10.86 -17.03 -5.28
C VAL A 362 11.63 -16.46 -4.08
N TYR A 363 10.92 -15.76 -3.19
CA TYR A 363 11.49 -15.09 -2.01
C TYR A 363 11.15 -15.79 -0.70
N GLN A 364 10.41 -16.90 -0.74
CA GLN A 364 10.00 -17.64 0.44
C GLN A 364 11.06 -18.66 0.84
N ILE A 365 11.23 -18.84 2.14
CA ILE A 365 11.97 -19.97 2.69
C ILE A 365 11.13 -21.22 2.44
N THR A 366 11.57 -22.08 1.53
CA THR A 366 10.85 -23.27 1.08
C THR A 366 11.74 -24.51 1.19
N GLY A 367 11.13 -25.65 1.48
CA GLY A 367 11.80 -26.94 1.63
C GLY A 367 10.75 -28.01 1.91
N ASN A 368 11.09 -29.27 1.64
CA ASN A 368 10.25 -30.40 2.00
C ASN A 368 10.63 -30.91 3.39
N ARG A 369 9.73 -31.69 4.01
CA ARG A 369 9.99 -32.27 5.33
C ARG A 369 11.23 -33.17 5.28
N GLY A 370 12.24 -32.84 6.09
CA GLY A 370 13.51 -33.57 6.14
C GLY A 370 14.55 -33.13 5.10
N GLU A 371 14.18 -32.27 4.15
CA GLU A 371 15.10 -31.69 3.17
C GLU A 371 15.58 -30.29 3.59
N PRO A 372 16.70 -29.80 3.03
CA PRO A 372 17.16 -28.45 3.26
C PRO A 372 16.12 -27.40 2.83
N TYR A 373 15.89 -26.43 3.69
CA TYR A 373 15.09 -25.24 3.38
C TYR A 373 16.01 -24.17 2.81
N ARG A 374 15.54 -23.43 1.81
CA ARG A 374 16.28 -22.32 1.19
C ARG A 374 15.35 -21.27 0.62
N ILE A 375 15.91 -20.12 0.29
CA ILE A 375 15.24 -19.12 -0.55
C ILE A 375 15.65 -19.40 -2.00
N PRO A 376 14.72 -19.76 -2.91
CA PRO A 376 15.05 -20.13 -4.28
C PRO A 376 15.28 -18.90 -5.18
N LEU A 377 16.09 -17.95 -4.69
CA LEU A 377 16.51 -16.75 -5.40
C LEU A 377 17.99 -16.92 -5.78
N GLU A 378 18.33 -16.75 -7.05
CA GLU A 378 19.72 -16.83 -7.50
C GLU A 378 20.56 -15.72 -6.87
N SER A 379 21.82 -16.03 -6.51
CA SER A 379 22.70 -15.13 -5.77
C SER A 379 23.02 -13.81 -6.50
N ASN A 380 22.94 -13.77 -7.83
CA ASN A 380 23.07 -12.56 -8.64
C ASN A 380 21.93 -11.54 -8.41
N PHE A 381 20.80 -11.96 -7.84
CA PHE A 381 19.72 -11.08 -7.42
C PHE A 381 19.84 -10.64 -5.96
N ILE A 382 20.86 -11.07 -5.21
CA ILE A 382 21.06 -10.66 -3.81
C ILE A 382 22.25 -9.70 -3.75
N VAL A 383 22.03 -8.50 -3.22
CA VAL A 383 23.05 -7.46 -3.10
C VAL A 383 23.16 -7.06 -1.64
N PHE A 384 24.31 -7.30 -1.02
CA PHE A 384 24.63 -6.75 0.29
C PHE A 384 25.34 -5.41 0.11
N GLU A 385 24.76 -4.33 0.65
CA GLU A 385 25.43 -3.03 0.67
C GLU A 385 26.60 -3.12 1.65
N THR A 386 27.83 -3.07 1.12
CA THR A 386 29.03 -3.03 1.94
C THR A 386 29.18 -1.64 2.53
N GLU A 387 29.33 -1.56 3.85
CA GLU A 387 29.67 -0.31 4.51
C GLU A 387 31.05 0.14 4.02
N ILE A 388 31.10 1.23 3.23
CA ILE A 388 32.33 2.00 3.08
C ILE A 388 32.52 2.68 4.44
N HIS A 389 33.35 2.08 5.29
CA HIS A 389 33.92 2.77 6.45
C HIS A 389 34.76 3.94 5.91
N ASN A 390 34.21 5.15 5.97
CA ASN A 390 34.97 6.40 5.85
C ASN A 390 35.35 6.90 7.23
#